data_AF-A0A0J8RRC6-F1
#
_entry.id   AF-A0A0J8RRC6-F1
#
_cell.length_a   1.000
_cell.length_b   1.000
_cell.length_c   1.000
_cell.angle_alpha   90.00
_cell.angle_beta   90.00
_cell.angle_gamma   90.00
#
_symmetry.space_group_name_H-M   'P 1'
#
loop_
_entity.id
_entity.type
_entity.pdbx_description
1 polymer ?
#
loop_
_entity_poly.entity_id
_entity_poly.type
_entity_poly.pdbx_seq_one_letter_code
_entity_poly.pdbx_strand_id
1 'polypeptide(L)'
;MSRLGEHFYGFQELSIPLSQALYSNATSLSSHQFSVLLNISRCLIDDCPPQSRGHFLPPMMSSLFVQLDKKITTEWDVIERRRAGMVDDDLTEEMKEESILRQLTYSAVIMVASLLDPNKEGPGNPDSNNRPTQAEEVNPANLMRTFILSTPQILEPVVVFCTHALRIHDTRSCSIITRVLRSILSSFLPTVDTPTAASIREFISTQVLKACITSVHEPYFVDMQKDLAQLIASIWILYGPRSPTPRSVMLSLPGITEARAIAAEEALMKSSSTRIQKAVVLDFLEGLRGVSISEQGKIGGARAGRRKERSIMQARYMTTEMEGQEGGKVDINNGPDLTGVADMFS
;
A
#
# COMPACT_ATOMS: atom_id res chain seq x y z
N MET A 1 -24.48 -18.63 -8.34
CA MET A 1 -24.15 -18.76 -9.77
C MET A 1 -22.81 -19.47 -9.95
N SER A 2 -21.73 -19.03 -9.28
CA SER A 2 -20.43 -19.74 -9.30
C SER A 2 -20.48 -21.22 -8.89
N ARG A 3 -21.40 -21.59 -7.99
CA ARG A 3 -21.62 -22.97 -7.53
C ARG A 3 -22.04 -23.97 -8.62
N LEU A 4 -22.46 -23.50 -9.79
CA LEU A 4 -22.72 -24.37 -10.94
C LEU A 4 -21.42 -24.85 -11.62
N GLY A 5 -20.27 -24.34 -11.20
CA GLY A 5 -18.95 -24.81 -11.59
C GLY A 5 -18.75 -24.74 -13.11
N GLU A 6 -18.31 -25.85 -13.70
CA GLU A 6 -18.02 -25.95 -15.12
C GLU A 6 -19.21 -25.62 -16.02
N HIS A 7 -20.46 -25.87 -15.59
CA HIS A 7 -21.64 -25.53 -16.38
C HIS A 7 -21.85 -24.03 -16.52
N PHE A 8 -21.36 -23.24 -15.56
CA PHE A 8 -21.43 -21.79 -15.60
C PHE A 8 -20.19 -21.21 -16.30
N TYR A 9 -18.99 -21.60 -15.87
CA TYR A 9 -17.75 -21.07 -16.43
C TYR A 9 -17.41 -21.62 -17.83
N GLY A 10 -18.00 -22.75 -18.23
CA GLY A 10 -17.79 -23.36 -19.55
C GLY A 10 -18.52 -22.65 -20.69
N PHE A 11 -19.48 -21.77 -20.39
CA PHE A 11 -20.20 -21.01 -21.42
C PHE A 11 -19.31 -19.86 -21.94
N GLN A 12 -18.71 -20.06 -23.11
CA GLN A 12 -17.73 -19.15 -23.73
C GLN A 12 -18.28 -17.74 -23.93
N GLU A 13 -19.56 -17.60 -24.24
CA GLU A 13 -20.20 -16.30 -24.51
C GLU A 13 -20.70 -15.60 -23.24
N LEU A 14 -20.49 -16.16 -22.04
CA LEU A 14 -21.03 -15.59 -20.79
C LEU A 14 -20.30 -14.34 -20.32
N SER A 15 -18.98 -14.36 -20.41
CA SER A 15 -18.12 -13.48 -19.62
C SER A 15 -18.27 -12.01 -19.99
N ILE A 16 -18.43 -11.72 -21.28
CA ILE A 16 -18.63 -10.35 -21.78
C ILE A 16 -20.00 -9.79 -21.36
N PRO A 17 -21.16 -10.41 -21.70
CA PRO A 17 -22.46 -9.92 -21.26
C PRO A 17 -22.59 -9.80 -19.74
N LEU A 18 -22.02 -10.76 -18.99
CA LEU A 18 -22.04 -10.73 -17.53
C LEU A 18 -21.22 -9.55 -17.00
N SER A 19 -20.03 -9.31 -17.54
CA SER A 19 -19.20 -8.16 -17.14
C SER A 19 -19.90 -6.84 -17.42
N GLN A 20 -20.59 -6.71 -18.54
CA GLN A 20 -21.36 -5.51 -18.88
C GLN A 20 -22.54 -5.31 -17.93
N ALA A 21 -23.33 -6.38 -17.71
CA ALA A 21 -24.49 -6.33 -16.82
C ALA A 21 -24.11 -5.95 -15.38
N LEU A 22 -22.97 -6.43 -14.90
CA LEU A 22 -22.50 -6.15 -13.54
C LEU A 22 -21.83 -4.77 -13.42
N TYR A 23 -21.03 -4.36 -14.41
CA TYR A 23 -20.07 -3.27 -14.23
C TYR A 23 -20.36 -2.01 -15.04
N SER A 24 -21.11 -2.06 -16.15
CA SER A 24 -21.25 -0.89 -17.06
C SER A 24 -21.73 0.39 -16.38
N ASN A 25 -22.60 0.28 -15.36
CA ASN A 25 -23.11 1.42 -14.59
C ASN A 25 -22.73 1.35 -13.09
N ALA A 26 -21.71 0.57 -12.73
CA ALA A 26 -21.37 0.34 -11.33
C ALA A 26 -20.93 1.61 -10.59
N THR A 27 -20.39 2.62 -11.28
CA THR A 27 -19.99 3.89 -10.65
C THR A 27 -21.17 4.68 -10.07
N SER A 28 -22.38 4.47 -10.59
CA SER A 28 -23.60 5.11 -10.10
C SER A 28 -24.12 4.52 -8.78
N LEU A 29 -23.60 3.35 -8.37
CA LEU A 29 -23.90 2.74 -7.09
C LEU A 29 -23.26 3.55 -5.95
N SER A 30 -23.89 3.56 -4.77
CA SER A 30 -23.22 4.08 -3.57
C SER A 30 -21.99 3.25 -3.21
N SER A 31 -21.03 3.81 -2.47
CA SER A 31 -19.83 3.09 -2.03
C SER A 31 -20.15 1.81 -1.24
N HIS A 32 -21.25 1.82 -0.48
CA HIS A 32 -21.78 0.63 0.20
C HIS A 32 -22.27 -0.43 -0.80
N GLN A 33 -23.10 -0.04 -1.78
CA GLN A 33 -23.60 -0.96 -2.81
C GLN A 33 -22.47 -1.53 -3.68
N PHE A 34 -21.47 -0.70 -4.02
CA PHE A 34 -20.27 -1.16 -4.73
C PHE A 34 -19.50 -2.19 -3.89
N SER A 35 -19.42 -2.03 -2.57
CA SER A 35 -18.77 -3.02 -1.70
C SER A 35 -19.44 -4.39 -1.76
N VAL A 36 -20.78 -4.43 -1.88
CA VAL A 36 -21.52 -5.68 -2.09
C VAL A 36 -21.20 -6.27 -3.47
N LEU A 37 -21.18 -5.45 -4.52
CA LEU A 37 -20.80 -5.88 -5.87
C LEU A 37 -19.37 -6.43 -5.92
N LEU A 38 -18.44 -5.81 -5.20
CA LEU A 38 -17.06 -6.25 -5.08
C LEU A 38 -16.96 -7.64 -4.43
N ASN A 39 -17.75 -7.90 -3.38
CA ASN A 39 -17.81 -9.22 -2.75
C ASN A 39 -18.36 -10.30 -3.71
N ILE A 40 -19.43 -9.99 -4.46
CA ILE A 40 -19.96 -10.91 -5.49
C ILE A 40 -18.91 -11.20 -6.55
N SER A 41 -18.21 -10.15 -7.01
CA SER A 41 -17.15 -10.26 -8.02
C SER A 41 -15.99 -11.11 -7.51
N ARG A 42 -15.63 -10.96 -6.24
CA ARG A 42 -14.62 -11.79 -5.59
C ARG A 42 -14.99 -13.27 -5.61
N CYS A 43 -16.23 -13.63 -5.27
CA CYS A 43 -16.66 -15.02 -5.37
C CYS A 43 -16.56 -15.56 -6.80
N LEU A 44 -16.95 -14.78 -7.81
CA LEU A 44 -16.84 -15.20 -9.22
C LEU A 44 -15.39 -15.40 -9.67
N ILE A 45 -14.46 -14.61 -9.13
CA ILE A 45 -13.03 -14.70 -9.49
C ILE A 45 -12.35 -15.85 -8.75
N ASP A 46 -12.55 -15.95 -7.42
CA ASP A 46 -11.96 -16.98 -6.58
C ASP A 46 -12.49 -18.38 -6.97
N ASP A 47 -13.78 -18.51 -7.35
CA ASP A 47 -14.39 -19.78 -7.75
C ASP A 47 -14.11 -20.16 -9.23
N CYS A 48 -13.39 -19.34 -10.01
CA CYS A 48 -13.15 -19.61 -11.43
C CYS A 48 -12.10 -20.73 -11.63
N PRO A 49 -12.48 -21.86 -12.26
CA PRO A 49 -11.58 -22.99 -12.43
C PRO A 49 -10.44 -22.66 -13.43
N PRO A 50 -9.23 -23.23 -13.28
CA PRO A 50 -8.06 -22.89 -14.10
C PRO A 50 -8.31 -22.94 -15.61
N GLN A 51 -9.02 -23.96 -16.08
CA GLN A 51 -9.35 -24.18 -17.50
C GLN A 51 -10.20 -23.06 -18.11
N SER A 52 -11.02 -22.37 -17.31
CA SER A 52 -11.91 -21.32 -17.79
C SER A 52 -11.36 -19.91 -17.61
N ARG A 53 -10.21 -19.75 -16.93
CA ARG A 53 -9.66 -18.43 -16.62
C ARG A 53 -9.37 -17.62 -17.89
N GLY A 54 -8.87 -18.27 -18.93
CA GLY A 54 -8.45 -17.62 -20.18
C GLY A 54 -9.57 -16.84 -20.87
N HIS A 55 -10.81 -17.37 -20.91
CA HIS A 55 -11.93 -16.68 -21.56
C HIS A 55 -12.84 -15.93 -20.56
N PHE A 56 -12.89 -16.36 -19.30
CA PHE A 56 -13.84 -15.81 -18.33
C PHE A 56 -13.29 -14.59 -17.57
N LEU A 57 -12.06 -14.67 -17.05
CA LEU A 57 -11.53 -13.64 -16.14
C LEU A 57 -11.12 -12.32 -16.81
N PRO A 58 -10.54 -12.29 -18.03
CA PRO A 58 -10.09 -11.04 -18.63
C PRO A 58 -11.18 -9.96 -18.73
N PRO A 59 -12.37 -10.21 -19.32
CA PRO A 59 -13.41 -9.17 -19.38
C PRO A 59 -13.98 -8.84 -18.00
N MET A 60 -14.09 -9.82 -17.10
CA MET A 60 -14.64 -9.63 -15.74
C MET A 60 -13.74 -8.74 -14.89
N MET A 61 -12.46 -9.09 -14.77
CA MET A 61 -11.50 -8.37 -13.93
C MET A 61 -11.14 -7.01 -14.52
N SER A 62 -10.97 -6.93 -15.85
CA SER A 62 -10.68 -5.65 -16.51
C SER A 62 -11.80 -4.63 -16.25
N SER A 63 -13.05 -5.03 -16.49
CA SER A 63 -14.21 -4.16 -16.24
C SER A 63 -14.36 -3.81 -14.76
N LEU A 64 -14.18 -4.77 -13.86
CA LEU A 64 -14.23 -4.52 -12.41
C LEU A 64 -13.20 -3.48 -11.98
N PHE A 65 -11.92 -3.66 -12.32
CA PHE A 65 -10.86 -2.77 -11.84
C PHE A 65 -10.93 -1.38 -12.47
N VAL A 66 -11.36 -1.25 -13.72
CA VAL A 66 -11.62 0.07 -14.34
C VAL A 66 -12.71 0.83 -13.58
N GLN A 67 -13.83 0.15 -13.25
CA GLN A 67 -14.94 0.80 -12.55
C GLN A 67 -14.61 1.06 -11.08
N LEU A 68 -13.87 0.15 -10.44
CA LEU A 68 -13.43 0.28 -9.06
C LEU A 68 -12.46 1.46 -8.89
N ASP A 69 -11.49 1.56 -9.79
CA ASP A 69 -10.55 2.70 -9.84
C ASP A 69 -11.29 4.01 -10.02
N LYS A 70 -12.16 4.10 -11.05
CA LYS A 70 -12.95 5.30 -11.31
C LYS A 70 -13.84 5.69 -10.12
N LYS A 71 -14.51 4.71 -9.48
CA LYS A 71 -15.36 4.97 -8.32
C LYS A 71 -14.54 5.50 -7.15
N ILE A 72 -13.48 4.81 -6.77
CA ILE A 72 -12.69 5.16 -5.59
C ILE A 72 -12.00 6.52 -5.79
N THR A 73 -11.36 6.76 -6.94
CA THR A 73 -10.68 8.03 -7.23
C THR A 73 -11.67 9.20 -7.21
N THR A 74 -12.80 9.08 -7.91
CA THR A 74 -13.80 10.16 -7.96
C THR A 74 -14.36 10.50 -6.58
N GLU A 75 -14.66 9.50 -5.75
CA GLU A 75 -15.22 9.72 -4.41
C GLU A 75 -14.18 10.33 -3.45
N TRP A 76 -12.92 9.92 -3.55
CA TRP A 76 -11.84 10.56 -2.77
C TRP A 76 -11.61 12.00 -3.20
N ASP A 77 -11.62 12.29 -4.51
CA ASP A 77 -11.53 13.65 -5.03
C ASP A 77 -12.69 14.55 -4.53
N VAL A 78 -13.88 13.98 -4.31
CA VAL A 78 -15.01 14.70 -3.70
C VAL A 78 -14.70 15.01 -2.23
N ILE A 79 -14.26 14.03 -1.45
CA ILE A 79 -13.94 14.21 -0.02
C ILE A 79 -12.80 15.22 0.16
N GLU A 80 -11.77 15.17 -0.67
CA GLU A 80 -10.65 16.12 -0.59
C GLU A 80 -11.08 17.55 -0.90
N ARG A 81 -11.97 17.75 -1.88
CA ARG A 81 -12.56 19.08 -2.17
C ARG A 81 -13.43 19.59 -1.03
N ARG A 82 -14.24 18.72 -0.41
CA ARG A 82 -15.04 19.09 0.77
C ARG A 82 -14.14 19.51 1.94
N ARG A 83 -13.10 18.74 2.23
CA ARG A 83 -12.09 19.04 3.26
C ARG A 83 -11.34 20.35 3.03
N ALA A 84 -11.14 20.75 1.78
CA ALA A 84 -10.55 22.05 1.44
C ALA A 84 -11.50 23.24 1.68
N GLY A 85 -12.70 23.02 2.24
CA GLY A 85 -13.71 24.05 2.49
C GLY A 85 -14.39 24.54 1.22
N MET A 86 -14.32 23.77 0.13
CA MET A 86 -14.89 24.17 -1.16
C MET A 86 -16.38 23.83 -1.28
N VAL A 87 -16.95 23.12 -0.30
CA VAL A 87 -18.36 22.71 -0.25
C VAL A 87 -18.82 22.78 1.21
N ASP A 88 -19.96 23.43 1.47
CA ASP A 88 -20.62 23.47 2.78
C ASP A 88 -21.52 22.24 2.92
N ASP A 89 -21.23 21.35 3.87
CA ASP A 89 -21.92 20.07 4.05
C ASP A 89 -22.03 19.70 5.54
N ASP A 90 -22.98 18.82 5.89
CA ASP A 90 -23.10 18.29 7.25
C ASP A 90 -21.89 17.41 7.57
N LEU A 91 -21.06 17.86 8.52
CA LEU A 91 -19.87 17.13 8.99
C LEU A 91 -20.17 15.68 9.36
N THR A 92 -21.37 15.41 9.89
CA THR A 92 -21.79 14.07 10.30
C THR A 92 -21.98 13.14 9.10
N GLU A 93 -22.52 13.66 8.00
CA GLU A 93 -22.69 12.94 6.73
C GLU A 93 -21.34 12.76 6.03
N GLU A 94 -20.51 13.80 5.99
CA GLU A 94 -19.15 13.73 5.43
C GLU A 94 -18.32 12.63 6.10
N MET A 95 -18.27 12.59 7.44
CA MET A 95 -17.53 11.57 8.18
C MET A 95 -18.03 10.16 7.90
N LYS A 96 -19.35 9.99 7.72
CA LYS A 96 -19.97 8.70 7.41
C LYS A 96 -19.60 8.24 6.00
N GLU A 97 -19.72 9.12 5.01
CA GLU A 97 -19.36 8.82 3.62
C GLU A 97 -17.88 8.46 3.49
N GLU A 98 -17.01 9.20 4.16
CA GLU A 98 -15.58 8.93 4.20
C GLU A 98 -15.25 7.58 4.85
N SER A 99 -15.92 7.23 5.95
CA SER A 99 -15.74 5.93 6.60
C SER A 99 -16.15 4.77 5.68
N ILE A 100 -17.28 4.91 4.98
CA ILE A 100 -17.74 3.91 4.00
C ILE A 100 -16.74 3.80 2.83
N LEU A 101 -16.23 4.92 2.34
CA LEU A 101 -15.26 4.93 1.25
C LEU A 101 -13.93 4.29 1.65
N ARG A 102 -13.44 4.54 2.88
CA ARG A 102 -12.27 3.83 3.41
C ARG A 102 -12.49 2.33 3.45
N GLN A 103 -13.66 1.87 3.88
CA GLN A 103 -13.97 0.44 3.92
C GLN A 103 -14.00 -0.18 2.51
N LEU A 104 -14.58 0.51 1.53
CA LEU A 104 -14.56 0.08 0.13
C LEU A 104 -13.11 0.02 -0.40
N THR A 105 -12.33 1.08 -0.17
CA THR A 105 -10.92 1.17 -0.59
C THR A 105 -10.10 0.04 0.02
N TYR A 106 -10.24 -0.20 1.32
CA TYR A 106 -9.57 -1.28 2.01
C TYR A 106 -9.94 -2.66 1.45
N SER A 107 -11.23 -2.89 1.20
CA SER A 107 -11.72 -4.16 0.64
C SER A 107 -11.17 -4.42 -0.77
N ALA A 108 -11.11 -3.39 -1.61
CA ALA A 108 -10.51 -3.42 -2.93
C ALA A 108 -9.02 -3.77 -2.88
N VAL A 109 -8.28 -3.08 -2.02
CA VAL A 109 -6.83 -3.30 -1.84
C VAL A 109 -6.53 -4.70 -1.28
N ILE A 110 -7.34 -5.19 -0.35
CA ILE A 110 -7.21 -6.57 0.17
C ILE A 110 -7.51 -7.61 -0.90
N MET A 111 -8.48 -7.36 -1.78
CA MET A 111 -8.73 -8.22 -2.93
C MET A 111 -7.50 -8.31 -3.83
N VAL A 112 -6.91 -7.16 -4.19
CA VAL A 112 -5.67 -7.11 -4.99
C VAL A 112 -4.53 -7.86 -4.29
N ALA A 113 -4.33 -7.59 -3.00
CA ALA A 113 -3.28 -8.25 -2.22
C ALA A 113 -3.45 -9.77 -2.19
N SER A 114 -4.69 -10.26 -2.08
CA SER A 114 -5.00 -11.68 -2.09
C SER A 114 -4.82 -12.33 -3.47
N LEU A 115 -5.16 -11.61 -4.55
CA LEU A 115 -4.98 -12.10 -5.93
C LEU A 115 -3.51 -12.16 -6.34
N LEU A 116 -2.70 -11.26 -5.78
CA LEU A 116 -1.28 -11.14 -6.06
C LEU A 116 -0.42 -11.62 -4.88
N ASP A 117 -0.92 -12.48 -4.00
CA ASP A 117 -0.11 -13.01 -2.90
C ASP A 117 0.85 -14.10 -3.44
N PRO A 118 2.18 -13.96 -3.29
CA PRO A 118 3.12 -14.99 -3.72
C PRO A 118 3.02 -16.30 -2.92
N ASN A 119 2.41 -16.29 -1.72
CA ASN A 119 2.39 -17.44 -0.81
C ASN A 119 1.05 -18.21 -0.80
N LYS A 120 -0.03 -17.65 -1.37
CA LYS A 120 -1.41 -18.18 -1.23
C LYS A 120 -1.59 -19.61 -1.78
N GLU A 121 -0.82 -19.98 -2.81
CA GLU A 121 -0.99 -21.24 -3.54
C GLU A 121 0.30 -22.11 -3.54
N GLY A 122 1.27 -21.78 -2.67
CA GLY A 122 2.51 -22.54 -2.53
C GLY A 122 2.35 -23.80 -1.65
N PRO A 123 3.27 -24.79 -1.75
CA PRO A 123 3.19 -26.09 -1.06
C PRO A 123 3.25 -26.04 0.49
N GLY A 124 3.25 -24.85 1.10
CA GLY A 124 3.31 -24.62 2.55
C GLY A 124 2.07 -23.96 3.17
N ASN A 125 0.96 -23.79 2.43
CA ASN A 125 -0.24 -23.17 2.98
C ASN A 125 -1.11 -24.20 3.75
N PRO A 126 -1.29 -24.08 5.08
CA PRO A 126 -2.08 -25.03 5.87
C PRO A 126 -3.59 -24.96 5.61
N ASP A 127 -4.09 -23.89 4.97
CA ASP A 127 -5.53 -23.67 4.73
C ASP A 127 -6.05 -24.23 3.39
N SER A 128 -5.21 -24.93 2.62
CA SER A 128 -5.66 -25.58 1.38
C SER A 128 -6.45 -26.87 1.69
N ASN A 129 -7.72 -26.71 2.07
CA ASN A 129 -8.64 -27.82 2.36
C ASN A 129 -8.94 -28.75 1.16
N ASN A 130 -8.40 -28.45 -0.03
CA ASN A 130 -8.45 -29.31 -1.20
C ASN A 130 -7.03 -29.76 -1.58
N ARG A 131 -6.46 -30.72 -0.84
CA ARG A 131 -5.36 -31.54 -1.37
C ARG A 131 -5.95 -32.66 -2.22
N PRO A 132 -5.63 -32.74 -3.53
CA PRO A 132 -5.61 -34.03 -4.19
C PRO A 132 -4.50 -34.86 -3.53
N THR A 133 -4.82 -36.08 -3.15
CA THR A 133 -3.87 -37.07 -2.65
C THR A 133 -3.00 -37.55 -3.81
N GLN A 134 -2.04 -36.73 -4.24
CA GLN A 134 -0.86 -37.10 -5.03
C GLN A 134 -0.03 -35.85 -5.33
N ALA A 135 1.29 -36.01 -5.39
CA ALA A 135 2.23 -34.97 -5.77
C ALA A 135 2.10 -34.65 -7.28
N GLU A 136 0.98 -34.11 -7.70
CA GLU A 136 0.88 -33.44 -9.00
C GLU A 136 1.67 -32.13 -8.88
N GLU A 137 2.70 -32.00 -9.73
CA GLU A 137 3.43 -30.75 -9.91
C GLU A 137 2.41 -29.63 -10.18
N VAL A 138 2.28 -28.70 -9.24
CA VAL A 138 1.42 -27.52 -9.43
C VAL A 138 1.99 -26.74 -10.60
N ASN A 139 1.36 -26.88 -11.77
CA ASN A 139 1.76 -26.13 -12.95
C ASN A 139 1.68 -24.63 -12.60
N PRO A 140 2.80 -23.87 -12.67
CA PRO A 140 2.80 -22.45 -12.31
C PRO A 140 1.78 -21.63 -13.10
N ALA A 141 1.38 -22.08 -14.30
CA ALA A 141 0.33 -21.46 -15.10
C ALA A 141 -1.08 -21.58 -14.47
N ASN A 142 -1.29 -22.58 -13.61
CA ASN A 142 -2.54 -22.77 -12.87
C ASN A 142 -2.63 -21.90 -11.62
N LEU A 143 -1.61 -21.11 -11.30
CA LEU A 143 -1.65 -20.17 -10.18
C LEU A 143 -2.35 -18.88 -10.60
N MET A 144 -3.28 -18.39 -9.77
CA MET A 144 -4.04 -17.17 -10.08
C MET A 144 -3.11 -15.97 -10.26
N ARG A 145 -2.11 -15.84 -9.38
CA ARG A 145 -1.10 -14.79 -9.45
C ARG A 145 -0.35 -14.81 -10.79
N THR A 146 0.17 -15.97 -11.20
CA THR A 146 0.92 -16.11 -12.46
C THR A 146 0.04 -15.77 -13.67
N PHE A 147 -1.21 -16.24 -13.66
CA PHE A 147 -2.18 -15.95 -14.71
C PHE A 147 -2.44 -14.44 -14.85
N ILE A 148 -2.70 -13.74 -13.74
CA ILE A 148 -2.93 -12.28 -13.74
C ILE A 148 -1.70 -11.54 -14.25
N LEU A 149 -0.51 -11.86 -13.73
CA LEU A 149 0.74 -11.19 -14.12
C LEU A 149 1.12 -11.44 -15.58
N SER A 150 0.64 -12.52 -16.18
CA SER A 150 0.89 -12.88 -17.59
C SER A 150 -0.20 -12.37 -18.54
N THR A 151 -1.27 -11.75 -18.03
CA THR A 151 -2.43 -11.32 -18.82
C THR A 151 -2.57 -9.80 -18.79
N PRO A 152 -2.05 -9.06 -19.80
CA PRO A 152 -2.05 -7.59 -19.81
C PRO A 152 -3.43 -6.97 -19.65
N GLN A 153 -4.46 -7.55 -20.27
CA GLN A 153 -5.85 -7.08 -20.17
C GLN A 153 -6.37 -6.99 -18.73
N ILE A 154 -5.85 -7.83 -17.83
CA ILE A 154 -6.16 -7.80 -16.39
C ILE A 154 -5.14 -6.95 -15.65
N LEU A 155 -3.85 -7.16 -15.92
CA LEU A 155 -2.77 -6.54 -15.16
C LEU A 155 -2.76 -5.01 -15.29
N GLU A 156 -2.99 -4.47 -16.48
CA GLU A 156 -2.96 -3.02 -16.72
C GLU A 156 -3.94 -2.26 -15.81
N PRO A 157 -5.26 -2.56 -15.80
CA PRO A 157 -6.19 -1.86 -14.90
C PRO A 157 -5.90 -2.12 -13.42
N VAL A 158 -5.36 -3.29 -13.05
CA VAL A 158 -4.94 -3.56 -11.67
C VAL A 158 -3.77 -2.66 -11.25
N VAL A 159 -2.76 -2.50 -12.11
CA VAL A 159 -1.58 -1.67 -11.81
C VAL A 159 -1.94 -0.18 -11.85
N VAL A 160 -2.85 0.25 -12.74
CA VAL A 160 -3.41 1.61 -12.73
C VAL A 160 -4.12 1.88 -11.40
N PHE A 161 -5.02 0.99 -10.98
CA PHE A 161 -5.67 1.08 -9.67
C PHE A 161 -4.67 1.17 -8.52
N CYS A 162 -3.66 0.31 -8.50
CA CYS A 162 -2.60 0.36 -7.49
C CYS A 162 -1.84 1.69 -7.52
N THR A 163 -1.62 2.27 -8.70
CA THR A 163 -0.93 3.56 -8.86
C THR A 163 -1.73 4.69 -8.23
N HIS A 164 -3.04 4.76 -8.48
CA HIS A 164 -3.91 5.75 -7.85
C HIS A 164 -4.07 5.50 -6.35
N ALA A 165 -4.14 4.24 -5.92
CA ALA A 165 -4.25 3.89 -4.50
C ALA A 165 -3.04 4.32 -3.65
N LEU A 166 -1.87 4.59 -4.25
CA LEU A 166 -0.73 5.20 -3.55
C LEU A 166 -0.98 6.67 -3.16
N ARG A 167 -1.90 7.35 -3.84
CA ARG A 167 -2.24 8.77 -3.64
C ARG A 167 -3.45 9.00 -2.74
N ILE A 168 -4.24 7.97 -2.48
CA ILE A 168 -5.45 8.06 -1.66
C ILE A 168 -5.11 8.31 -0.18
N HIS A 169 -5.86 9.21 0.47
CA HIS A 169 -5.75 9.55 1.90
C HIS A 169 -6.30 8.45 2.84
N ASP A 170 -5.75 7.24 2.67
CA ASP A 170 -5.92 6.06 3.53
C ASP A 170 -4.57 5.32 3.64
N THR A 171 -3.84 5.63 4.72
CA THR A 171 -2.49 5.10 4.97
C THR A 171 -2.45 3.57 5.06
N ARG A 172 -3.53 2.93 5.55
CA ARG A 172 -3.62 1.47 5.64
C ARG A 172 -3.61 0.84 4.26
N SER A 173 -4.46 1.35 3.37
CA SER A 173 -4.56 0.90 1.99
C SER A 173 -3.26 1.17 1.21
N CYS A 174 -2.67 2.36 1.38
CA CYS A 174 -1.39 2.70 0.77
C CYS A 174 -0.26 1.75 1.21
N SER A 175 -0.13 1.44 2.51
CA SER A 175 0.89 0.50 3.00
C SER A 175 0.75 -0.90 2.37
N ILE A 176 -0.47 -1.42 2.20
CA ILE A 176 -0.69 -2.71 1.55
C ILE A 176 -0.27 -2.65 0.08
N ILE A 177 -0.70 -1.61 -0.65
CA ILE A 177 -0.37 -1.47 -2.07
C ILE A 177 1.14 -1.31 -2.31
N THR A 178 1.87 -0.59 -1.44
CA THR A 178 3.33 -0.51 -1.57
C THR A 178 4.00 -1.89 -1.47
N ARG A 179 3.47 -2.80 -0.65
CA ARG A 179 3.97 -4.18 -0.52
C ARG A 179 3.59 -5.02 -1.74
N VAL A 180 2.35 -4.90 -2.23
CA VAL A 180 1.88 -5.61 -3.43
C VAL A 180 2.73 -5.22 -4.64
N LEU A 181 2.87 -3.93 -4.92
CA LEU A 181 3.65 -3.42 -6.04
C LEU A 181 5.10 -3.90 -5.96
N ARG A 182 5.72 -3.85 -4.77
CA ARG A 182 7.08 -4.36 -4.56
C ARG A 182 7.19 -5.86 -4.85
N SER A 183 6.16 -6.64 -4.48
CA SER A 183 6.15 -8.09 -4.68
C SER A 183 6.07 -8.50 -6.14
N ILE A 184 5.53 -7.65 -7.03
CA ILE A 184 5.37 -7.98 -8.45
C ILE A 184 6.58 -7.55 -9.30
N LEU A 185 7.45 -6.67 -8.79
CA LEU A 185 8.51 -6.06 -9.60
C LEU A 185 9.43 -7.08 -10.29
N SER A 186 9.84 -8.13 -9.57
CA SER A 186 10.72 -9.18 -10.11
C SER A 186 10.05 -10.02 -11.20
N SER A 187 8.72 -10.06 -11.25
CA SER A 187 7.97 -10.81 -12.26
C SER A 187 8.15 -10.23 -13.67
N PHE A 188 8.56 -8.96 -13.76
CA PHE A 188 8.86 -8.28 -15.02
C PHE A 188 10.36 -8.22 -15.33
N LEU A 189 11.14 -9.09 -14.69
CA LEU A 189 12.54 -9.35 -15.02
C LEU A 189 12.72 -10.80 -15.50
N PRO A 190 12.05 -11.20 -16.59
CA PRO A 190 12.22 -12.54 -17.14
C PRO A 190 13.67 -12.76 -17.64
N THR A 191 14.06 -14.02 -17.75
CA THR A 191 15.37 -14.40 -18.32
C THR A 191 15.54 -13.92 -19.76
N VAL A 192 14.47 -14.03 -20.54
CA VAL A 192 14.35 -13.48 -21.89
C VAL A 192 13.39 -12.31 -21.84
N ASP A 193 13.89 -11.13 -22.19
CA ASP A 193 13.08 -9.92 -22.14
C ASP A 193 11.98 -9.93 -23.21
N THR A 194 10.82 -9.36 -22.89
CA THR A 194 9.67 -9.29 -23.79
C THR A 194 9.19 -7.85 -23.93
N PRO A 195 8.60 -7.46 -25.09
CA PRO A 195 8.04 -6.12 -25.26
C PRO A 195 7.00 -5.78 -24.19
N THR A 196 6.17 -6.75 -23.80
CA THR A 196 5.18 -6.60 -22.75
C THR A 196 5.81 -6.31 -21.39
N ALA A 197 6.83 -7.09 -20.99
CA ALA A 197 7.53 -6.84 -19.73
C ALA A 197 8.24 -5.47 -19.74
N ALA A 198 8.85 -5.08 -20.86
CA ALA A 198 9.45 -3.76 -21.02
C ALA A 198 8.43 -2.63 -20.84
N SER A 199 7.28 -2.68 -21.52
CA SER A 199 6.22 -1.68 -21.38
C SER A 199 5.70 -1.55 -19.94
N ILE A 200 5.56 -2.67 -19.22
CA ILE A 200 5.13 -2.65 -17.81
C ILE A 200 6.21 -2.02 -16.93
N ARG A 201 7.49 -2.36 -17.14
CA ARG A 201 8.61 -1.72 -16.42
C ARG A 201 8.66 -0.22 -16.67
N GLU A 202 8.41 0.24 -17.89
CA GLU A 202 8.35 1.67 -18.24
C GLU A 202 7.18 2.37 -17.54
N PHE A 203 6.01 1.74 -17.53
CA PHE A 203 4.85 2.26 -16.81
C PHE A 203 5.13 2.41 -15.32
N ILE A 204 5.70 1.38 -14.67
CA ILE A 204 6.06 1.43 -13.24
C ILE A 204 7.14 2.48 -12.98
N SER A 205 8.17 2.52 -13.82
CA SER A 205 9.27 3.49 -13.71
C SER A 205 8.84 4.94 -13.92
N THR A 206 7.67 5.15 -14.56
CA THR A 206 7.12 6.48 -14.79
C THR A 206 5.99 6.80 -13.82
N GLN A 207 4.85 6.10 -13.93
CA GLN A 207 3.61 6.45 -13.26
C GLN A 207 3.63 6.06 -11.78
N VAL A 208 4.00 4.82 -11.47
CA VAL A 208 4.09 4.35 -10.07
C VAL A 208 5.18 5.13 -9.33
N LEU A 209 6.34 5.32 -9.96
CA LEU A 209 7.45 6.07 -9.37
C LEU A 209 7.05 7.53 -9.05
N LYS A 210 6.41 8.22 -10.01
CA LYS A 210 5.89 9.58 -9.80
C LYS A 210 4.84 9.60 -8.69
N ALA A 211 3.90 8.66 -8.67
CA ALA A 211 2.90 8.56 -7.62
C ALA A 211 3.55 8.42 -6.23
N CYS A 212 4.56 7.56 -6.07
CA CYS A 212 5.30 7.43 -4.82
C CYS A 212 6.00 8.73 -4.41
N ILE A 213 6.69 9.40 -5.35
CA ILE A 213 7.40 10.65 -5.06
C ILE A 213 6.42 11.73 -4.62
N THR A 214 5.27 11.86 -5.29
CA THR A 214 4.26 12.84 -4.90
C THR A 214 3.68 12.51 -3.53
N SER A 215 3.36 11.24 -3.21
CA SER A 215 2.93 10.87 -1.86
C SER A 215 3.99 11.20 -0.81
N VAL A 216 5.28 10.99 -1.09
CA VAL A 216 6.36 11.35 -0.17
C VAL A 216 6.41 12.87 0.12
N HIS A 217 6.03 13.69 -0.86
CA HIS A 217 5.97 15.15 -0.71
C HIS A 217 4.77 15.63 0.13
N GLU A 218 3.72 14.83 0.23
CA GLU A 218 2.50 15.22 0.93
C GLU A 218 2.61 15.05 2.46
N PRO A 219 2.22 16.06 3.25
CA PRO A 219 2.22 15.98 4.73
C PRO A 219 1.39 14.82 5.31
N TYR A 220 0.32 14.41 4.61
CA TYR A 220 -0.54 13.31 5.05
C TYR A 220 0.22 11.97 5.17
N PHE A 221 1.20 11.74 4.29
CA PHE A 221 1.91 10.46 4.21
C PHE A 221 3.25 10.44 4.95
N VAL A 222 3.49 11.37 5.89
CA VAL A 222 4.75 11.45 6.66
C VAL A 222 5.12 10.11 7.31
N ASP A 223 4.15 9.42 7.90
CA ASP A 223 4.37 8.10 8.52
C ASP A 223 4.62 6.98 7.49
N MET A 224 4.17 7.18 6.24
CA MET A 224 4.34 6.23 5.15
C MET A 224 5.62 6.43 4.33
N GLN A 225 6.34 7.53 4.53
CA GLN A 225 7.54 7.87 3.73
C GLN A 225 8.58 6.75 3.69
N LYS A 226 8.72 5.97 4.77
CA LYS A 226 9.67 4.84 4.80
C LYS A 226 9.26 3.70 3.87
N ASP A 227 7.97 3.38 3.77
CA ASP A 227 7.48 2.31 2.90
C ASP A 227 7.47 2.75 1.43
N LEU A 228 7.10 4.01 1.19
CA LEU A 228 7.18 4.64 -0.13
C LEU A 228 8.63 4.71 -0.62
N ALA A 229 9.57 5.14 0.24
CA ALA A 229 11.00 5.16 -0.07
C ALA A 229 11.54 3.77 -0.39
N GLN A 230 11.05 2.71 0.28
CA GLN A 230 11.44 1.35 -0.04
C GLN A 230 10.92 0.93 -1.43
N LEU A 231 9.70 1.29 -1.79
CA LEU A 231 9.16 0.99 -3.13
C LEU A 231 9.96 1.74 -4.21
N ILE A 232 10.25 3.03 -4.01
CA ILE A 232 11.10 3.84 -4.88
C ILE A 232 12.48 3.18 -5.06
N ALA A 233 13.13 2.79 -3.96
CA ALA A 233 14.43 2.13 -4.01
C ALA A 233 14.36 0.81 -4.80
N SER A 234 13.34 -0.01 -4.56
CA SER A 234 13.16 -1.28 -5.27
C SER A 234 12.94 -1.09 -6.77
N ILE A 235 12.16 -0.08 -7.19
CA ILE A 235 11.98 0.25 -8.61
C ILE A 235 13.31 0.67 -9.24
N TRP A 236 14.05 1.58 -8.59
CA TRP A 236 15.32 2.08 -9.13
C TRP A 236 16.38 0.99 -9.24
N ILE A 237 16.53 0.14 -8.21
CA ILE A 237 17.49 -0.96 -8.19
C ILE A 237 17.17 -2.01 -9.27
N LEU A 238 15.89 -2.37 -9.42
CA LEU A 238 15.48 -3.44 -10.33
C LEU A 238 15.42 -2.99 -11.79
N TYR A 239 14.94 -1.77 -12.05
CA TYR A 239 14.66 -1.30 -13.41
C TYR A 239 15.67 -0.27 -13.93
N GLY A 240 16.39 0.44 -13.06
CA GLY A 240 17.43 1.40 -13.45
C GLY A 240 18.53 0.81 -14.35
N PRO A 241 19.04 -0.40 -14.10
CA PRO A 241 20.02 -1.03 -14.98
C PRO A 241 19.47 -1.40 -16.37
N ARG A 242 18.14 -1.42 -16.55
CA ARG A 242 17.47 -1.83 -17.79
C ARG A 242 16.90 -0.65 -18.57
N SER A 243 16.67 0.48 -17.91
CA SER A 243 16.04 1.65 -18.50
C SER A 243 16.53 2.93 -17.83
N PRO A 244 16.79 4.01 -18.59
CA PRO A 244 17.13 5.31 -18.02
C PRO A 244 15.93 5.99 -17.35
N THR A 245 14.70 5.47 -17.51
CA THR A 245 13.45 6.11 -17.08
C THR A 245 13.41 6.43 -15.58
N PRO A 246 13.76 5.52 -14.64
CA PRO A 246 13.80 5.87 -13.22
C PRO A 246 14.70 7.08 -12.95
N ARG A 247 15.90 7.13 -13.55
CA ARG A 247 16.83 8.26 -13.39
C ARG A 247 16.25 9.53 -14.00
N SER A 248 15.67 9.46 -15.20
CA SER A 248 15.05 10.61 -15.86
C SER A 248 13.93 11.22 -15.03
N VAL A 249 13.08 10.39 -14.40
CA VAL A 249 12.05 10.85 -13.46
C VAL A 249 12.69 11.55 -12.26
N MET A 250 13.75 11.00 -11.68
CA MET A 250 14.45 11.63 -10.56
C MET A 250 15.08 12.98 -10.93
N LEU A 251 15.66 13.10 -12.13
CA LEU A 251 16.24 14.35 -12.65
C LEU A 251 15.19 15.41 -12.98
N SER A 252 13.94 15.01 -13.21
CA SER A 252 12.84 15.95 -13.44
C SER A 252 12.41 16.70 -12.18
N LEU A 253 12.91 16.29 -11.01
CA LEU A 253 12.58 16.93 -9.73
C LEU A 253 13.39 18.23 -9.51
N PRO A 254 12.78 19.26 -8.90
CA PRO A 254 13.47 20.53 -8.67
C PRO A 254 14.63 20.37 -7.68
N GLY A 255 15.77 21.01 -7.98
CA GLY A 255 16.95 21.00 -7.11
C GLY A 255 17.76 19.71 -7.11
N ILE A 256 17.49 18.78 -8.03
CA ILE A 256 18.26 17.55 -8.21
C ILE A 256 19.27 17.72 -9.35
N THR A 257 20.54 17.42 -9.08
CA THR A 257 21.62 17.46 -10.08
C THR A 257 21.95 16.06 -10.58
N GLU A 258 22.53 15.96 -11.78
CA GLU A 258 22.99 14.68 -12.36
C GLU A 258 23.93 13.93 -11.42
N ALA A 259 24.91 14.63 -10.85
CA ALA A 259 25.87 14.05 -9.91
C ALA A 259 25.19 13.45 -8.66
N ARG A 260 24.15 14.12 -8.12
CA ARG A 260 23.38 13.63 -6.97
C ARG A 260 22.59 12.37 -7.33
N ALA A 261 21.97 12.35 -8.51
CA ALA A 261 21.21 11.20 -9.00
C ALA A 261 22.11 9.98 -9.23
N ILE A 262 23.27 10.17 -9.87
CA ILE A 262 24.26 9.10 -10.08
C ILE A 262 24.78 8.57 -8.73
N ALA A 263 25.15 9.45 -7.80
CA ALA A 263 25.65 9.04 -6.49
C ALA A 263 24.60 8.24 -5.69
N ALA A 264 23.33 8.66 -5.74
CA ALA A 264 22.23 7.94 -5.11
C ALA A 264 22.01 6.57 -5.74
N GLU A 265 22.01 6.47 -7.07
CA GLU A 265 21.87 5.22 -7.79
C GLU A 265 23.00 4.24 -7.47
N GLU A 266 24.25 4.70 -7.48
CA GLU A 266 25.40 3.87 -7.09
C GLU A 266 25.28 3.38 -5.64
N ALA A 267 24.87 4.25 -4.72
CA ALA A 267 24.68 3.90 -3.32
C ALA A 267 23.56 2.86 -3.15
N LEU A 268 22.48 2.96 -3.92
CA LEU A 268 21.39 1.98 -3.96
C LEU A 268 21.87 0.63 -4.48
N MET A 269 22.60 0.60 -5.60
CA MET A 269 23.10 -0.63 -6.22
C MET A 269 24.12 -1.36 -5.35
N LYS A 270 24.93 -0.63 -4.57
CA LYS A 270 25.91 -1.20 -3.62
C LYS A 270 25.25 -1.68 -2.31
N SER A 271 24.00 -1.33 -2.07
CA SER A 271 23.33 -1.58 -0.79
C SER A 271 22.59 -2.92 -0.75
N SER A 272 22.99 -3.78 0.18
CA SER A 272 22.29 -5.04 0.48
C SER A 272 21.20 -4.89 1.56
N SER A 273 21.14 -3.77 2.26
CA SER A 273 20.22 -3.57 3.39
C SER A 273 19.05 -2.67 3.02
N THR A 274 17.83 -3.15 3.22
CA THR A 274 16.59 -2.36 3.05
C THR A 274 16.59 -1.08 3.91
N ARG A 275 17.25 -1.11 5.07
CA ARG A 275 17.41 0.08 5.93
C ARG A 275 18.25 1.15 5.24
N ILE A 276 19.36 0.77 4.61
CA ILE A 276 20.25 1.69 3.90
C ILE A 276 19.56 2.20 2.63
N GLN A 277 18.91 1.31 1.86
CA GLN A 277 18.17 1.69 0.65
C GLN A 277 17.12 2.77 0.93
N LYS A 278 16.31 2.60 1.98
CA LYS A 278 15.36 3.64 2.43
C LYS A 278 16.06 4.94 2.81
N ALA A 279 17.17 4.87 3.55
CA ALA A 279 17.90 6.04 3.98
C ALA A 279 18.43 6.84 2.78
N VAL A 280 19.00 6.17 1.78
CA VAL A 280 19.49 6.80 0.54
C VAL A 280 18.37 7.54 -0.19
N VAL A 281 17.20 6.91 -0.36
CA VAL A 281 16.06 7.58 -1.03
C VAL A 281 15.55 8.77 -0.21
N LEU A 282 15.43 8.63 1.11
CA LEU A 282 14.93 9.71 1.97
C LEU A 282 15.89 10.90 2.06
N ASP A 283 17.19 10.65 1.96
CA ASP A 283 18.24 11.66 1.86
C ASP A 283 18.26 12.31 0.46
N PHE A 284 18.10 11.50 -0.58
CA PHE A 284 17.97 11.98 -1.96
C PHE A 284 16.75 12.89 -2.17
N LEU A 285 15.65 12.61 -1.48
CA LEU A 285 14.44 13.43 -1.51
C LEU A 285 14.42 14.50 -0.40
N GLU A 286 15.51 14.70 0.33
CA GLU A 286 15.56 15.76 1.34
C GLU A 286 15.27 17.13 0.73
N GLY A 287 14.44 17.93 1.42
CA GLY A 287 13.92 19.21 0.93
C GLY A 287 12.64 19.09 0.08
N LEU A 288 12.35 17.90 -0.45
CA LEU A 288 11.13 17.61 -1.22
C LEU A 288 10.15 16.72 -0.44
N ARG A 289 10.44 16.38 0.82
CA ARG A 289 9.53 15.55 1.63
C ARG A 289 8.46 16.40 2.29
N GLY A 290 7.27 15.82 2.44
CA GLY A 290 6.26 16.34 3.35
C GLY A 290 6.78 16.37 4.77
N VAL A 291 6.44 17.42 5.50
CA VAL A 291 6.74 17.58 6.92
C VAL A 291 5.43 17.50 7.70
N SER A 292 5.47 16.93 8.91
CA SER A 292 4.26 16.83 9.73
C SER A 292 3.74 18.22 10.10
N ILE A 293 2.44 18.32 10.37
CA ILE A 293 1.80 19.58 10.79
C ILE A 293 2.50 20.17 12.04
N SER A 294 3.00 19.31 12.93
CA SER A 294 3.79 19.69 14.12
C SER A 294 5.21 20.21 13.82
N GLU A 295 5.70 20.05 12.59
CA GLU A 295 6.98 20.54 12.08
C GLU A 295 6.82 21.72 11.09
N GLN A 296 5.64 21.90 10.47
CA GLN A 296 5.34 23.00 9.54
C GLN A 296 5.52 24.40 10.15
N GLY A 297 5.40 24.55 11.48
CA GLY A 297 5.67 25.80 12.20
C GLY A 297 7.13 25.99 12.66
N LYS A 298 8.03 25.03 12.38
CA LYS A 298 9.44 25.04 12.83
C LYS A 298 10.41 25.27 11.67
N ILE A 299 10.04 26.14 10.74
CA ILE A 299 10.87 26.46 9.57
C ILE A 299 12.09 27.24 10.07
N GLY A 300 13.26 26.61 10.05
CA GLY A 300 14.54 27.30 10.28
C GLY A 300 15.62 26.58 11.10
N GLY A 301 15.64 25.24 11.18
CA GLY A 301 16.72 24.54 11.89
C GLY A 301 17.22 23.32 11.14
N ALA A 302 18.35 23.48 10.43
CA ALA A 302 19.11 22.37 9.88
C ALA A 302 19.29 21.25 10.92
N ARG A 303 18.99 20.02 10.53
CA ARG A 303 18.95 18.82 11.37
C ARG A 303 20.32 18.41 11.94
N ALA A 304 21.38 19.19 11.69
CA ALA A 304 22.77 18.91 12.06
C ALA A 304 23.10 19.07 13.56
N GLY A 305 22.19 19.59 14.39
CA GLY A 305 22.50 19.97 15.79
C GLY A 305 21.92 19.11 16.91
N ARG A 306 21.06 18.10 16.67
CA ARG A 306 20.38 17.38 17.76
C ARG A 306 21.19 16.21 18.31
N ARG A 307 22.36 16.50 18.89
CA ARG A 307 22.89 15.71 20.00
C ARG A 307 22.17 16.22 21.25
N LYS A 308 21.32 15.37 21.85
CA LYS A 308 20.48 15.64 23.04
C LYS A 308 21.12 16.63 24.03
N GLU A 309 20.74 17.90 23.99
CA GLU A 309 20.76 18.74 25.18
C GLU A 309 19.47 18.45 25.94
N ARG A 310 19.62 17.81 27.10
CA ARG A 310 18.52 17.58 28.04
C ARG A 310 17.93 18.94 28.41
N SER A 311 16.62 19.09 28.27
CA SER A 311 15.92 20.32 28.66
C SER A 311 16.21 20.64 30.13
N ILE A 312 16.46 21.92 30.42
CA ILE A 312 16.72 22.47 31.76
C ILE A 312 15.65 22.04 32.77
N MET A 313 14.42 21.83 32.30
CA MET A 313 13.31 21.32 33.12
C MET A 313 13.56 19.89 33.60
N GLN A 314 14.10 19.02 32.73
CA GLN A 314 14.40 17.62 33.05
C GLN A 314 15.62 17.48 33.98
N ALA A 315 16.54 18.44 33.94
CA ALA A 315 17.65 18.53 34.89
C ALA A 315 17.16 18.95 36.29
N ARG A 316 16.23 19.90 36.38
CA ARG A 316 15.68 20.38 37.66
C ARG A 316 14.92 19.30 38.42
N TYR A 317 14.13 18.47 37.73
CA TYR A 317 13.40 17.38 38.39
C TYR A 317 14.31 16.29 38.98
N MET A 318 15.48 16.02 38.38
CA MET A 318 16.43 15.04 38.94
C MET A 318 17.30 15.60 40.07
N THR A 319 17.54 16.91 40.12
CA THR A 319 18.30 17.51 41.24
C THR A 319 17.48 17.61 42.53
N THR A 320 16.15 17.69 42.44
CA THR A 320 15.30 17.82 43.64
C THR A 320 15.09 16.50 44.40
N GLU A 321 15.39 15.35 43.80
CA GLU A 321 15.27 14.03 44.46
C GLU A 321 16.52 13.59 45.24
N MET A 322 17.62 14.37 45.21
CA MET A 322 18.88 13.99 45.88
C MET A 322 19.28 14.88 47.08
N GLU A 323 18.51 15.91 47.42
CA GLU A 323 18.76 16.75 48.60
C GLU A 323 17.60 16.66 49.59
N GLY A 324 17.60 15.61 50.42
CA GLY A 324 16.60 15.41 51.47
C GLY A 324 17.01 14.38 52.52
N GLN A 325 17.66 14.86 53.58
CA GLN A 325 17.74 14.29 54.94
C GLN A 325 18.45 12.94 55.15
N GLU A 326 19.74 13.02 55.48
CA GLU A 326 20.36 12.15 56.48
C GLU A 326 19.81 12.50 57.88
N GLY A 327 19.27 11.51 58.59
CA GLY A 327 19.06 11.60 60.05
C GLY A 327 17.73 11.04 60.53
N GLY A 328 17.72 9.75 60.91
CA GLY A 328 16.63 9.19 61.71
C GLY A 328 16.39 7.70 61.48
N LYS A 329 16.97 6.84 62.34
CA LYS A 329 16.53 5.45 62.48
C LYS A 329 15.07 5.46 62.93
N VAL A 330 14.18 4.86 62.15
CA VAL A 330 12.79 4.57 62.55
C VAL A 330 12.49 3.10 62.32
N ASP A 331 11.93 2.49 63.37
CA ASP A 331 11.68 1.06 63.57
C ASP A 331 10.71 0.43 62.55
N ILE A 332 11.02 -0.79 62.10
CA ILE A 332 10.32 -1.54 61.03
C ILE A 332 9.03 -2.25 61.52
N ASN A 333 8.58 -2.03 62.76
CA ASN A 333 7.47 -2.78 63.36
C ASN A 333 6.27 -1.95 63.87
N ASN A 334 6.01 -0.76 63.31
CA ASN A 334 4.78 -0.02 63.61
C ASN A 334 4.05 0.41 62.33
N GLY A 335 2.93 -0.26 62.02
CA GLY A 335 2.10 -0.03 60.84
C GLY A 335 1.27 1.27 60.89
N PRO A 336 0.57 1.57 59.78
CA PRO A 336 -0.87 1.35 59.80
C PRO A 336 -1.38 0.52 58.61
N ASP A 337 -2.43 -0.22 58.92
CA ASP A 337 -3.20 -1.15 58.11
C ASP A 337 -3.87 -0.47 56.89
N LEU A 338 -3.55 -0.94 55.67
CA LEU A 338 -4.12 -0.47 54.40
C LEU A 338 -4.88 -1.59 53.67
N THR A 339 -5.58 -2.43 54.43
CA THR A 339 -6.48 -3.48 53.88
C THR A 339 -7.76 -2.91 53.23
N GLY A 340 -7.82 -1.60 52.94
CA GLY A 340 -9.02 -0.91 52.46
C GLY A 340 -9.17 -0.67 50.96
N VAL A 341 -8.21 -1.08 50.12
CA VAL A 341 -8.25 -0.79 48.65
C VAL A 341 -8.23 -2.05 47.78
N ALA A 342 -8.08 -3.23 48.38
CA ALA A 342 -7.95 -4.49 47.64
C ALA A 342 -9.29 -5.18 47.27
N ASP A 343 -10.44 -4.67 47.75
CA ASP A 343 -11.76 -5.30 47.52
C ASP A 343 -12.65 -4.57 46.51
N MET A 344 -12.10 -3.69 45.67
CA MET A 344 -12.88 -2.94 44.67
C MET A 344 -12.88 -3.55 43.26
N PHE A 345 -12.30 -4.73 43.07
CA PHE A 345 -12.28 -5.45 41.78
C PHE A 345 -12.50 -6.96 41.92
N SER A 346 -13.50 -7.36 42.71
CA SER A 346 -14.09 -8.71 42.68
C SER A 346 -15.59 -8.65 42.55
#